data_AF-A0A2R6D1K9-F1
#
_entry.id   AF-A0A2R6D1K9-F1
#
_cell.length_a   1.000
_cell.length_b   1.000
_cell.length_c   1.000
_cell.angle_alpha   90.00
_cell.angle_beta   90.00
_cell.angle_gamma   90.00
#
_symmetry.space_group_name_H-M   'P 1'
#
loop_
_entity.id
_entity.type
_entity.pdbx_description
1 polymer ?
#
loop_
_entity_poly.entity_id
_entity_poly.type
_entity_poly.pdbx_seq_one_letter_code
_entity_poly.pdbx_strand_id
1 'polypeptide(L)' 'FAGREWIATPGSSEPVRLPMGYAWNPTVAGAKSEDTVLVEASGYEHLTSGDQPTVTVDAVGHDETFERPDVLGV' A
#
# COMPACT_ATOMS: atom_id res chain seq x y z
N PHE A 1 3.52 10.42 -19.29
CA PHE A 1 3.61 11.36 -18.15
C PHE A 1 4.85 10.99 -17.35
N ALA A 2 5.73 11.95 -17.05
CA ALA A 2 6.87 11.69 -16.16
C ALA A 2 6.36 11.81 -14.71
N GLY A 3 6.41 10.71 -13.95
CA GLY A 3 6.10 10.74 -12.52
C GLY A 3 7.04 11.71 -11.81
N ARG A 4 6.50 12.53 -10.92
CA ARG A 4 7.29 13.46 -10.09
C ARG A 4 7.96 12.75 -8.91
N GLU A 5 7.51 11.53 -8.64
CA GLU A 5 7.97 10.67 -7.57
C GLU A 5 8.45 9.35 -8.16
N TRP A 6 9.37 8.71 -7.44
CA TRP A 6 9.83 7.38 -7.78
C TRP A 6 8.72 6.36 -7.48
N ILE A 7 8.65 5.30 -8.27
CA ILE A 7 7.74 4.18 -8.05
C ILE A 7 8.57 3.07 -7.42
N ALA A 8 8.16 2.61 -6.24
CA ALA A 8 8.81 1.49 -5.58
C ALA A 8 8.71 0.22 -6.44
N THR A 9 9.83 -0.47 -6.59
CA THR A 9 9.91 -1.80 -7.19
C THR A 9 10.60 -2.75 -6.22
N PRO A 10 10.49 -4.08 -6.39
CA PRO A 10 11.23 -5.02 -5.55
C PRO A 10 12.76 -4.84 -5.56
N GLY A 11 13.32 -4.15 -6.57
CA GLY A 11 14.74 -3.82 -6.65
C GLY A 11 15.09 -2.38 -6.26
N SER A 12 14.13 -1.59 -5.77
CA SER A 12 14.36 -0.20 -5.36
C SER A 12 15.27 -0.12 -4.13
N SER A 13 16.09 0.93 -4.09
CA SER A 13 17.01 1.22 -2.97
C SER A 13 16.77 2.59 -2.35
N GLU A 14 15.81 3.34 -2.88
CA GLU A 14 15.41 4.64 -2.38
C GLU A 14 14.92 4.51 -0.93
N PRO A 15 15.44 5.33 0.00
CA PRO A 15 15.05 5.22 1.38
C PRO A 15 13.62 5.72 1.61
N VAL A 16 12.90 5.05 2.50
CA VAL A 16 11.67 5.58 3.11
C VAL A 16 12.04 6.76 4.01
N ARG A 17 11.33 7.89 3.88
CA ARG A 17 11.52 9.09 4.69
C ARG A 17 10.43 9.17 5.74
N LEU A 18 10.77 9.68 6.93
CA LEU A 18 9.86 9.76 8.06
C LEU A 18 9.80 11.21 8.58
N PRO A 19 8.60 11.75 8.91
CA PRO A 19 7.29 11.21 8.58
C PRO A 19 6.94 11.47 7.10
N MET A 20 6.31 10.50 6.42
CA MET A 20 5.86 10.69 5.02
C MET A 20 4.65 9.83 4.70
N GLY A 21 3.73 10.39 3.93
CA GLY A 21 2.63 9.65 3.31
C GLY A 21 3.10 8.97 2.02
N TYR A 22 2.79 7.69 1.88
CA TYR A 22 3.05 6.91 0.67
C TYR A 22 1.74 6.43 0.06
N ALA A 23 1.62 6.62 -1.25
CA ALA A 23 0.50 6.11 -2.01
C ALA A 23 0.73 4.66 -2.43
N TRP A 24 -0.29 3.83 -2.28
CA TRP A 24 -0.33 2.44 -2.74
C TRP A 24 -1.52 2.28 -3.69
N ASN A 25 -1.23 2.23 -5.00
CA ASN A 25 -2.26 2.25 -6.04
C ASN A 25 -2.12 1.10 -7.07
N PRO A 26 -2.03 -0.18 -6.65
CA PRO A 26 -1.88 -1.29 -7.58
C PRO A 26 -3.12 -1.42 -8.48
N THR A 27 -2.88 -1.73 -9.75
CA THR A 27 -3.93 -1.99 -10.73
C THR A 27 -3.69 -3.36 -11.36
N VAL A 28 -4.73 -4.17 -11.44
CA VAL A 28 -4.80 -5.41 -12.23
C VAL A 28 -5.87 -5.25 -13.31
N ALA A 29 -6.01 -6.23 -14.21
CA ALA A 29 -7.02 -6.15 -15.28
C ALA A 29 -8.44 -6.12 -14.69
N GLY A 30 -9.06 -4.94 -14.69
CA GLY A 30 -10.44 -4.72 -14.24
C GLY A 30 -10.60 -4.24 -12.80
N ALA A 31 -9.53 -4.13 -12.01
CA ALA A 31 -9.60 -3.67 -10.62
C ALA A 31 -8.41 -2.79 -10.23
N LYS A 32 -8.67 -1.78 -9.40
CA LYS A 32 -7.66 -0.95 -8.76
C LYS A 32 -7.96 -0.85 -7.27
N SER A 33 -6.91 -0.91 -6.47
CA SER A 33 -6.95 -0.62 -5.04
C SER A 33 -6.09 0.62 -4.81
N GLU A 34 -6.58 1.59 -4.04
CA GLU A 34 -5.87 2.86 -3.79
C GLU A 34 -5.91 3.20 -2.31
N ASP A 35 -4.74 3.39 -1.73
CA ASP A 35 -4.58 3.73 -0.34
C ASP A 35 -3.45 4.73 -0.09
N THR A 36 -3.54 5.43 1.03
CA THR A 36 -2.45 6.24 1.57
C THR A 36 -2.07 5.73 2.95
N VAL A 37 -0.78 5.48 3.16
CA VAL A 37 -0.21 5.06 4.44
C VAL A 37 0.74 6.16 4.92
N LEU A 38 0.55 6.64 6.15
CA LEU A 38 1.52 7.47 6.85
C LEU A 38 2.57 6.57 7.49
N VAL A 39 3.84 6.80 7.20
CA VAL A 39 4.95 6.08 7.84
C VAL A 39 5.69 7.02 8.77
N GLU A 40 5.85 6.61 10.02
CA GLU A 40 6.51 7.34 11.10
C GLU A 40 7.57 6.48 11.78
N ALA A 41 8.35 7.06 12.70
CA ALA A 41 9.36 6.32 13.45
C ALA A 41 8.77 5.22 14.34
N SER A 42 7.50 5.34 14.73
CA SER A 42 6.78 4.38 15.58
C SER A 42 6.07 3.27 14.82
N GLY A 43 6.03 3.32 13.48
CA GLY A 43 5.28 2.37 12.65
C GLY A 43 4.59 3.06 11.48
N TYR A 44 3.44 2.53 11.09
CA TYR A 44 2.66 3.08 9.98
C TYR A 44 1.16 3.08 10.28
N GLU A 45 0.44 4.03 9.69
CA GLU A 45 -1.01 4.20 9.83
C GLU A 45 -1.65 4.26 8.45
N HIS A 46 -2.69 3.44 8.24
CA HIS A 46 -3.49 3.47 7.04
C HIS A 46 -4.52 4.60 7.12
N LEU A 47 -4.32 5.65 6.32
CA LEU A 47 -5.12 6.89 6.41
C LEU A 47 -6.44 6.83 5.63
N THR A 48 -6.55 5.93 4.67
CA THR A 48 -7.69 5.86 3.75
C THR A 48 -8.35 4.49 3.84
N SER A 49 -9.26 4.32 4.79
CA SER A 49 -10.12 3.14 4.88
C SER A 49 -11.56 3.46 4.46
N GLY A 50 -12.35 2.43 4.18
CA GLY A 50 -13.77 2.55 3.84
C GLY A 50 -14.52 1.26 4.13
N ASP A 51 -15.84 1.27 3.88
CA ASP A 51 -16.74 0.16 4.26
C ASP A 51 -16.75 -1.03 3.27
N GLN A 52 -15.77 -1.10 2.37
CA GLN A 52 -15.69 -2.20 1.40
C GLN A 52 -15.25 -3.48 2.10
N PRO A 53 -15.68 -4.68 1.62
CA PRO A 53 -15.16 -5.94 2.15
C PRO A 53 -13.63 -6.00 2.06
N THR A 54 -13.02 -6.56 3.10
CA THR A 54 -11.57 -6.73 3.19
C THR A 54 -11.20 -8.20 3.41
N VAL A 55 -9.97 -8.52 3.06
CA VAL A 55 -9.29 -9.77 3.40
C VAL A 55 -8.00 -9.46 4.16
N THR A 56 -7.66 -10.31 5.12
CA THR A 56 -6.35 -10.30 5.77
C THR A 56 -5.32 -10.89 4.82
N VAL A 57 -4.18 -10.21 4.65
CA VAL A 57 -3.06 -10.68 3.84
C VAL A 57 -1.76 -10.67 4.64
N ASP A 58 -0.84 -11.56 4.26
CA ASP A 58 0.51 -11.64 4.82
C ASP A 58 1.49 -10.77 4.02
N ALA A 59 2.37 -10.06 4.72
CA ALA A 59 3.47 -9.33 4.11
C ALA A 59 4.55 -10.30 3.59
N VAL A 60 4.86 -10.22 2.30
CA VAL A 60 5.87 -11.11 1.70
C VAL A 60 7.25 -10.86 2.32
N GLY A 61 7.78 -11.88 3.00
CA GLY A 61 9.12 -11.82 3.63
C GLY A 61 9.15 -11.11 4.99
N HIS A 62 7.99 -10.78 5.56
CA HIS A 62 7.86 -10.15 6.87
C HIS A 62 6.82 -10.89 7.73
N ASP A 63 7.01 -10.92 9.04
CA ASP A 63 6.05 -11.47 9.99
C ASP A 63 5.03 -10.38 10.36
N GLU A 64 4.20 -10.01 9.39
CA GLU A 64 3.22 -8.92 9.50
C GLU A 64 1.98 -9.26 8.68
N THR A 65 0.80 -8.94 9.22
CA THR A 65 -0.49 -9.10 8.54
C THR A 65 -1.29 -7.82 8.57
N PHE A 66 -2.06 -7.56 7.50
CA PHE A 66 -2.90 -6.37 7.41
C PHE A 66 -4.11 -6.60 6.51
N GLU A 67 -5.13 -5.75 6.67
CA GLU A 67 -6.36 -5.79 5.88
C GLU A 67 -6.17 -5.09 4.53
N ARG A 68 -6.74 -5.66 3.47
CA ARG A 68 -6.77 -5.08 2.13
C ARG A 68 -8.17 -5.19 1.52
N PRO A 69 -8.60 -4.23 0.66
CA PRO A 69 -9.84 -4.38 -0.08
C PRO A 69 -9.86 -5.70 -0.87
N ASP A 70 -10.96 -6.45 -0.72
CA ASP A 70 -11.16 -7.71 -1.41
C ASP A 70 -11.56 -7.48 -2.88
N VAL A 71 -11.24 -8.43 -3.76
CA VAL A 71 -11.69 -8.40 -5.14
C VAL A 71 -13.10 -9.00 -5.19
N LEU A 72 -14.10 -8.14 -5.34
CA LEU A 72 -15.50 -8.57 -5.44
C LEU A 72 -15.71 -9.48 -6.66
N GLY A 73 -15.90 -10.78 -6.44
CA GLY A 73 -16.37 -11.73 -7.45
C GLY A 73 -15.33 -12.67 -8.08
N VAL A 74 -14.22 -12.95 -7.40
CA VAL A 74 -13.35 -14.12 -7.69
C VAL A 74 -13.68 -15.31 -6.79
#